data_AF-A0A3S2EA57-F1
#
_entry.id   AF-A0A3S2EA57-F1
#
_cell.length_a   1.000
_cell.length_b   1.000
_cell.length_c   1.000
_cell.angle_alpha   90.00
_cell.angle_beta   90.00
_cell.angle_gamma   90.00
#
_symmetry.space_group_name_H-M   'P 1'
#
loop_
_entity.id
_entity.type
_entity.pdbx_description
1 polymer ?
#
loop_
_entity_poly.entity_id
_entity_poly.type
_entity_poly.pdbx_seq_one_letter_code
_entity_poly.pdbx_strand_id
1 'polypeptide(L)' 'AILQRVREGDRTIPDMVRAIYRDTDPRLHGAAGLSVLAHLEDLTARGLVVTDAAPAIDGIFTPAG' A
#
# COMPACT_ATOMS: atom_id res chain seq x y z
N ALA A 1 -6.63 -4.04 -6.21
CA ALA A 1 -6.12 -4.84 -5.07
C ALA A 1 -5.77 -3.94 -3.88
N ILE A 2 -4.83 -2.99 -4.04
CA ILE A 2 -4.32 -2.17 -2.93
C ILE A 2 -5.40 -1.35 -2.22
N LEU A 3 -6.27 -0.65 -2.95
CA LEU A 3 -7.38 0.09 -2.33
C LEU A 3 -8.31 -0.82 -1.49
N GLN A 4 -8.54 -2.06 -1.92
CA GLN A 4 -9.35 -3.01 -1.15
C GLN A 4 -8.64 -3.44 0.12
N ARG A 5 -7.32 -3.70 0.07
CA ARG A 5 -6.51 -3.97 1.28
C ARG A 5 -6.59 -2.84 2.30
N VAL A 6 -6.50 -1.59 1.84
CA VAL A 6 -6.68 -0.41 2.70
C VAL A 6 -8.08 -0.36 3.32
N ARG A 7 -9.13 -0.71 2.56
CA ARG A 7 -10.51 -0.78 3.08
C ARG A 7 -10.72 -1.94 4.05
N GLU A 8 -10.05 -3.06 3.84
CA GLU A 8 -10.09 -4.26 4.70
C GLU A 8 -9.30 -4.09 6.00
N GLY A 9 -8.47 -3.04 6.10
CA GLY A 9 -7.81 -2.65 7.34
C GLY A 9 -6.29 -2.66 7.30
N ASP A 10 -5.66 -3.09 6.20
CA ASP A 10 -4.21 -2.98 6.06
C ASP A 10 -3.81 -1.51 6.03
N ARG A 11 -2.75 -1.18 6.78
CA ARG A 11 -2.27 0.20 6.93
C ARG A 11 -0.88 0.43 6.38
N THR A 12 -0.07 -0.62 6.28
CA THR A 12 1.33 -0.50 5.89
C THR A 12 1.60 -1.23 4.59
N ILE A 13 2.61 -0.77 3.85
CA ILE A 13 3.06 -1.43 2.61
C ILE A 13 3.49 -2.88 2.85
N PRO A 14 4.26 -3.22 3.90
CA PRO A 14 4.57 -4.61 4.22
C PRO A 14 3.34 -5.51 4.42
N ASP A 15 2.28 -5.01 5.05
CA ASP A 15 1.05 -5.77 5.24
C ASP A 15 0.34 -6.04 3.91
N MET A 16 0.21 -5.01 3.09
CA MET A 16 -0.39 -5.14 1.76
C MET A 16 0.43 -6.06 0.85
N VAL A 17 1.77 -5.97 0.90
CA VAL A 17 2.66 -6.85 0.15
C VAL A 17 2.49 -8.30 0.59
N ARG A 18 2.49 -8.56 1.90
CA ARG A 18 2.30 -9.92 2.45
C ARG A 18 0.96 -10.52 2.03
N ALA A 19 -0.10 -9.70 1.96
CA ALA A 19 -1.41 -10.17 1.56
C ALA A 19 -1.55 -10.38 0.04
N ILE A 20 -1.02 -9.46 -0.77
CA ILE A 20 -1.15 -9.49 -2.24
C ILE A 20 -0.19 -10.52 -2.86
N TYR A 21 1.04 -10.59 -2.35
CA TYR A 21 2.14 -11.40 -2.88
C TYR A 21 2.45 -12.62 -2.01
N ARG A 22 1.43 -13.16 -1.33
CA ARG A 22 1.53 -14.32 -0.41
C ARG A 22 2.27 -15.53 -0.99
N ASP A 23 2.09 -15.79 -2.27
CA ASP A 23 2.67 -16.95 -2.96
C ASP A 23 3.90 -16.57 -3.82
N THR A 24 4.34 -15.31 -3.76
CA THR A 24 5.55 -14.82 -4.44
C THR A 24 6.78 -15.04 -3.55
N ASP A 25 7.93 -15.36 -4.17
CA ASP A 25 9.21 -15.48 -3.46
C ASP A 25 9.45 -14.24 -2.57
N PRO A 26 9.67 -14.42 -1.25
CA PRO A 26 9.94 -13.33 -0.32
C PRO A 26 11.08 -12.39 -0.73
N ARG A 27 12.04 -12.88 -1.53
CA ARG A 27 13.15 -12.08 -2.05
C ARG A 27 12.68 -10.99 -3.02
N LEU A 28 11.51 -11.15 -3.62
CA LEU A 28 10.89 -10.17 -4.52
C LEU A 28 10.00 -9.16 -3.77
N HIS A 29 9.75 -9.33 -2.48
CA HIS A 29 8.85 -8.46 -1.70
C HIS A 29 9.36 -7.02 -1.62
N GLY A 30 10.68 -6.79 -1.66
CA GLY A 30 11.24 -5.45 -1.72
C GLY A 30 10.82 -4.68 -2.99
N ALA A 31 10.92 -5.32 -4.15
CA ALA A 31 10.47 -4.73 -5.42
C ALA A 31 8.95 -4.56 -5.48
N ALA A 32 8.21 -5.52 -4.90
CA ALA A 32 6.76 -5.43 -4.76
C ALA A 32 6.35 -4.25 -3.87
N GLY A 33 7.10 -3.94 -2.80
CA GLY A 33 6.87 -2.78 -1.94
C GLY A 33 6.93 -1.45 -2.70
N LEU A 34 7.91 -1.28 -3.59
CA LEU A 34 8.01 -0.09 -4.45
C LEU A 34 6.82 0.03 -5.41
N SER A 35 6.37 -1.10 -5.95
CA SER A 35 5.17 -1.14 -6.79
C SER A 35 3.92 -0.76 -6.00
N VAL A 36 3.78 -1.23 -4.76
CA VAL A 36 2.66 -0.86 -3.88
C VAL A 36 2.71 0.64 -3.54
N LEU A 37 3.88 1.18 -3.23
CA LEU A 37 4.06 2.62 -2.96
C LEU A 37 3.57 3.48 -4.14
N ALA A 38 4.00 3.17 -5.36
CA ALA A 38 3.60 3.92 -6.56
C ALA A 38 2.07 3.93 -6.77
N HIS A 39 1.39 2.83 -6.43
CA HIS A 39 -0.07 2.80 -6.50
C HIS A 39 -0.72 3.59 -5.35
N LEU A 40 -0.14 3.59 -4.15
CA LEU A 40 -0.64 4.39 -3.03
C LEU A 40 -0.47 5.89 -3.28
N GLU A 41 0.60 6.29 -3.96
CA GLU A 41 0.80 7.66 -4.45
C GLU A 41 -0.33 8.07 -5.41
N ASP A 42 -0.64 7.27 -6.43
CA ASP A 42 -1.76 7.52 -7.35
C ASP A 42 -3.11 7.60 -6.60
N LEU A 43 -3.38 6.64 -5.71
CA LEU A 43 -4.62 6.62 -4.93
C LEU A 43 -4.74 7.84 -4.00
N THR A 44 -3.63 8.31 -3.45
CA THR A 44 -3.58 9.53 -2.64
C THR A 44 -3.84 10.77 -3.50
N ALA A 45 -3.20 10.88 -4.66
CA ALA A 45 -3.41 11.97 -5.61
C ALA A 45 -4.88 12.04 -6.10
N ARG A 46 -5.55 10.89 -6.19
CA ARG A 46 -6.97 10.78 -6.57
C ARG A 46 -7.94 10.97 -5.40
N GLY A 47 -7.44 11.16 -4.17
CA GLY A 47 -8.26 11.34 -2.98
C GLY A 47 -9.04 10.08 -2.56
N LEU A 48 -8.53 8.88 -2.88
CA LEU A 48 -9.15 7.60 -2.50
C LEU A 48 -8.56 7.00 -1.23
N VAL A 49 -7.33 7.39 -0.91
CA VAL A 49 -6.56 7.00 0.27
C VAL A 49 -5.92 8.26 0.84
N VAL A 50 -5.71 8.29 2.15
CA VAL A 50 -5.01 9.36 2.85
C VAL A 50 -3.88 8.80 3.71
N THR A 51 -2.88 9.64 3.96
CA THR A 51 -1.73 9.40 4.84
C THR A 51 -1.39 10.73 5.53
N ASP A 52 -0.79 10.68 6.72
CA ASP A 52 -0.55 11.88 7.56
C ASP A 52 0.48 12.85 6.94
N ALA A 53 1.39 12.33 6.13
CA ALA A 53 2.44 13.08 5.43
C ALA A 53 2.48 12.71 3.95
N ALA A 54 3.50 13.18 3.22
CA ALA A 54 3.74 12.71 1.86
C ALA A 54 3.80 11.17 1.83
N PRO A 55 3.23 10.50 0.80
CA PRO A 55 3.33 9.05 0.67
C PRO A 55 4.79 8.60 0.74
N ALA A 56 5.06 7.63 1.59
CA ALA A 56 6.40 7.10 1.84
C ALA A 56 6.33 5.59 2.08
N ILE A 57 7.48 4.92 1.95
CA ILE A 57 7.56 3.45 2.07
C ILE A 57 7.13 2.93 3.45
N ASP A 58 7.29 3.77 4.47
CA ASP A 58 6.93 3.57 5.88
C ASP A 58 5.63 4.30 6.27
N GLY A 59 4.91 4.85 5.30
CA GLY A 59 3.66 5.57 5.51
C GLY A 59 2.51 4.69 6.02
N ILE A 60 1.57 5.32 6.71
CA ILE A 60 0.33 4.71 7.21
C ILE A 60 -0.82 5.20 6.33
N PHE A 61 -1.50 4.25 5.68
CA PHE A 61 -2.53 4.55 4.69
C PHE A 61 -3.91 4.14 5.18
N THR A 62 -4.89 5.03 5.02
CA THR A 62 -6.30 4.78 5.36
C THR A 62 -7.23 5.20 4.21
N PRO A 63 -8.45 4.64 4.11
CA PRO A 63 -9.40 5.09 3.09
C PRO A 63 -9.69 6.58 3.28
N ALA A 64 -9.85 7.31 2.17
CA ALA A 64 -10.47 8.62 2.24
C ALA A 64 -11.93 8.48 2.73
N GLY A 65 -12.36 9.43 3.57
CA GLY A 65 -13.69 9.47 4.19
C GLY A 65 -14.83 9.74 3.22
#